data_AF-A0A2V4TDJ4-F1
#
_entry.id   AF-A0A2V4TDJ4-F1
#
_cell.length_a   1.000
_cell.length_b   1.000
_cell.length_c   1.000
_cell.angle_alpha   90.00
_cell.angle_beta   90.00
_cell.angle_gamma   90.00
#
_symmetry.space_group_name_H-M   'P 1'
#
loop_
_entity.id
_entity.type
_entity.pdbx_description
1 polymer ?
#
loop_
_entity_poly.entity_id
_entity_poly.type
_entity_poly.pdbx_seq_one_letter_code
_entity_poly.pdbx_strand_id
1 'polypeptide(L)' 'MKLMQTALAGVAGALFAIAAQAADITGAGSTFAAPIYTKWADAYQKSGGGKVNYQG' A
#
# COMPACT_ATOMS: atom_id res chain seq x y z
N MET A 1 -4.09 37.84 11.50
CA MET A 1 -3.78 36.76 12.48
C MET A 1 -4.46 35.44 12.12
N LYS A 2 -5.79 35.38 11.92
CA LYS A 2 -6.51 34.14 11.55
C LYS A 2 -5.92 33.40 10.33
N LEU A 3 -5.60 34.11 9.24
CA LEU A 3 -4.98 33.55 8.04
C LEU A 3 -3.60 32.92 8.30
N MET A 4 -2.80 33.50 9.21
CA MET A 4 -1.49 32.97 9.57
C MET A 4 -1.64 31.74 10.46
N GLN A 5 -2.61 31.73 11.37
CA GLN A 5 -2.93 30.55 12.19
C GLN A 5 -3.46 29.39 11.36
N THR A 6 -4.31 29.65 10.35
CA THR A 6 -4.78 28.61 9.43
C THR A 6 -3.65 28.05 8.55
N ALA A 7 -2.74 28.90 8.09
CA ALA A 7 -1.56 28.47 7.34
C ALA A 7 -0.63 27.61 8.21
N LEU A 8 -0.39 28.03 9.46
CA LEU A 8 0.45 27.29 10.41
C LEU A 8 -0.15 25.93 10.77
N ALA A 9 -1.48 25.87 10.96
CA ALA A 9 -2.19 24.62 11.21
C ALA A 9 -2.15 23.66 10.01
N GLY A 10 -2.28 24.19 8.78
CA GLY A 10 -2.15 23.39 7.55
C GLY A 10 -0.75 22.79 7.37
N VAL A 11 0.30 23.58 7.62
CA VAL A 11 1.69 23.11 7.57
C VAL A 11 1.96 22.09 8.68
N ALA A 12 1.47 22.34 9.90
CA ALA A 12 1.59 21.39 11.01
C ALA A 12 0.90 20.05 10.67
N GLY A 13 -0.28 20.08 10.06
CA GLY A 13 -0.99 18.87 9.63
C GLY A 13 -0.24 18.06 8.58
N ALA A 14 0.45 18.71 7.65
CA ALA A 14 1.26 18.04 6.63
C ALA A 14 2.46 17.28 7.23
N LEU A 15 3.00 17.74 8.36
CA LEU A 15 4.10 17.06 9.06
C LEU A 15 3.68 15.71 9.67
N PHE A 16 2.38 15.50 9.91
CA PHE A 16 1.83 14.24 10.43
C PHE A 16 1.31 13.30 9.34
N ALA A 17 1.45 13.67 8.05
CA ALA A 17 1.07 12.81 6.94
C ALA A 17 2.09 11.68 6.77
N ILE A 18 1.88 10.57 7.47
CA ILE A 18 2.67 9.34 7.30
C ILE A 18 2.19 8.57 6.07
N ALA A 19 3.12 8.21 5.19
CA ALA A 19 2.83 7.33 4.05
C ALA A 19 2.53 5.91 4.55
N ALA A 20 1.41 5.32 4.14
CA ALA A 20 1.12 3.93 4.41
C ALA A 20 2.11 3.03 3.64
N GLN A 21 2.79 2.15 4.36
CA GLN A 21 3.75 1.20 3.80
C GLN A 21 3.05 -0.15 3.65
N ALA A 22 2.92 -0.65 2.42
CA ALA A 22 2.40 -1.99 2.20
C ALA A 22 3.49 -3.03 2.43
N ALA A 23 3.17 -4.09 3.18
CA ALA A 23 4.09 -5.19 3.43
C ALA A 23 4.13 -6.17 2.25
N ASP A 24 5.29 -6.77 2.02
CA ASP A 24 5.43 -7.87 1.07
C ASP A 24 4.83 -9.16 1.65
N ILE A 25 4.17 -9.94 0.80
CA ILE A 25 3.48 -11.17 1.16
C ILE A 25 4.19 -12.34 0.47
N THR A 26 4.53 -13.38 1.22
CA THR A 26 5.03 -14.64 0.66
C THR A 26 4.12 -15.79 1.10
N GLY A 27 3.75 -16.66 0.16
CA GLY A 27 2.94 -17.84 0.45
C GLY A 27 3.24 -19.00 -0.48
N ALA A 28 2.78 -20.19 -0.11
CA ALA A 28 2.85 -21.37 -0.96
C ALA A 28 1.58 -22.24 -0.81
N GLY A 29 1.25 -23.05 -1.82
CA GLY A 29 0.04 -23.87 -1.78
C GLY A 29 -0.32 -24.58 -3.09
N SER A 30 -1.59 -24.53 -3.48
CA SER A 30 -2.10 -25.20 -4.67
C SER A 30 -1.44 -24.69 -5.98
N THR A 31 -0.83 -25.60 -6.74
CA THR A 31 -0.32 -25.39 -8.11
C THR A 31 -1.45 -24.96 -9.06
N PHE A 32 -2.64 -25.55 -8.89
CA PHE A 32 -3.79 -25.28 -9.74
C PHE A 32 -4.31 -23.85 -9.57
N ALA A 33 -4.30 -23.32 -8.34
CA ALA A 33 -4.75 -21.97 -8.05
C ALA A 33 -3.68 -20.89 -8.32
N ALA A 34 -2.41 -21.29 -8.49
CA ALA A 34 -1.29 -20.36 -8.66
C ALA A 34 -1.51 -19.28 -9.75
N PRO A 35 -2.05 -19.60 -10.95
CA PRO A 35 -2.28 -18.58 -11.97
C PRO A 35 -3.26 -17.49 -11.55
N ILE A 36 -4.27 -17.84 -10.73
CA ILE A 36 -5.25 -16.87 -10.21
C ILE A 36 -4.58 -15.93 -9.21
N TYR A 37 -3.81 -16.48 -8.27
CA TYR A 37 -3.09 -15.66 -7.29
C TYR A 37 -2.08 -14.73 -7.93
N THR A 38 -1.40 -15.16 -9.01
CA THR A 38 -0.52 -14.28 -9.79
C THR A 38 -1.29 -13.09 -10.37
N LYS A 39 -2.49 -13.30 -10.93
CA LYS A 39 -3.31 -12.19 -11.46
C LYS A 39 -3.78 -11.23 -10.38
N TRP A 40 -4.15 -11.74 -9.21
CA TRP A 40 -4.53 -10.90 -8.08
C TRP A 40 -3.34 -10.15 -7.48
N ALA A 41 -2.16 -10.78 -7.43
CA ALA A 41 -0.91 -10.13 -7.03
C ALA A 41 -0.57 -8.92 -7.91
N ASP A 42 -0.67 -9.07 -9.23
CA ASP A 42 -0.45 -7.96 -10.18
C ASP A 42 -1.41 -6.80 -9.94
N ALA A 43 -2.69 -7.11 -9.70
CA ALA A 43 -3.71 -6.10 -9.44
C ALA A 43 -3.49 -5.41 -8.09
N TYR A 44 -3.16 -6.17 -7.06
CA TYR A 44 -2.86 -5.66 -5.71
C TYR A 44 -1.68 -4.70 -5.74
N GLN A 45 -0.58 -5.06 -6.39
CA GLN A 45 0.58 -4.19 -6.51
C GLN A 45 0.26 -2.89 -7.27
N LYS A 46 -0.54 -2.96 -8.35
CA LYS A 46 -1.00 -1.77 -9.09
C LYS A 46 -1.91 -0.86 -8.26
N SER A 47 -2.63 -1.41 -7.29
CA SER A 47 -3.49 -0.64 -6.37
C SER A 47 -2.72 0.04 -5.22
N GLY A 48 -1.39 -0.04 -5.19
CA GLY A 48 -0.55 0.51 -4.12
C GLY A 48 -0.26 -0.49 -2.99
N GLY A 49 -0.54 -1.77 -3.21
CA GLY A 49 -0.15 -2.87 -2.33
C GLY A 49 1.33 -3.26 -2.45
N GLY A 50 1.77 -4.15 -1.57
CA GLY A 50 3.12 -4.71 -1.57
C GLY A 50 3.32 -5.79 -2.63
N LYS A 51 4.54 -6.31 -2.73
CA LYS A 51 4.83 -7.43 -3.63
C LYS A 51 4.24 -8.71 -3.05
N VAL A 52 3.66 -9.55 -3.90
CA VAL A 52 3.19 -10.89 -3.52
C VAL A 52 4.02 -11.93 -4.26
N ASN A 53 4.63 -12.85 -3.49
CA ASN A 53 5.38 -13.98 -4.00
C ASN A 53 4.65 -15.27 -3.61
N TYR A 54 4.04 -15.95 -4.58
CA TYR A 54 3.30 -17.18 -4.34
C TYR A 54 3.95 -18.36 -5.05
N GLN A 55 4.15 -19.46 -4.32
CA GLN A 55 4.63 -20.73 -4.87
C GLN A 55 3.55 -21.80 -4.80
N GLY A 56 2.97 -22.14 -5.95
CA GLY A 56 2.07 -23.28 -6.08
C GLY A 56 2.77 -24.37 -6.86
#